data_AF-A0A7T8BAB5-F1
#
_entry.id   AF-A0A7T8BAB5-F1
#
_cell.length_a   1.000
_cell.length_b   1.000
_cell.length_c   1.000
_cell.angle_alpha   90.00
_cell.angle_beta   90.00
_cell.angle_gamma   90.00
#
_symmetry.space_group_name_H-M   'P 1'
#
loop_
_entity.id
_entity.type
_entity.pdbx_description
1 polymer ?
#
loop_
_entity_poly.entity_id
_entity_poly.type
_entity_poly.pdbx_seq_one_letter_code
_entity_poly.pdbx_strand_id
1 'polypeptide(L)'
;MKMKKTTDRTSQNRARPSGGLYIFLVFPRSLCLFLVLSAVFSLPVFSLPQEPAGNGTNSGNELSRLIGISTRLSELNETLRNELEDSRKSSAELLNTLGKSKEELDGLRNELESLRVTSTELLNRAETSSRESAELREALRKAEISLASLEQSFGAYRIAAEARIESLDRSRRFLKTACIAAAAFALGGWVAFGIAVN
;
A
#
# COMPACT_ATOMS: atom_id res chain seq x y z
N MET A 1 18.23 10.80 48.05
CA MET A 1 16.83 10.78 47.60
C MET A 1 16.75 10.04 46.27
N LYS A 2 16.24 8.80 46.28
CA LYS A 2 15.98 8.02 45.07
C LYS A 2 14.49 8.12 44.75
N MET A 3 14.15 8.81 43.67
CA MET A 3 12.85 8.67 43.02
C MET A 3 13.02 7.73 41.83
N LYS A 4 12.16 6.71 41.71
CA LYS A 4 11.86 6.16 40.38
C LYS A 4 10.42 5.63 40.33
N LYS A 5 9.64 6.34 39.52
CA LYS A 5 8.30 6.06 39.00
C LYS A 5 8.20 4.65 38.43
N THR A 6 7.10 3.97 38.72
CA THR A 6 6.60 2.83 37.94
C THR A 6 5.30 3.26 37.27
N THR A 7 5.32 3.31 35.94
CA THR A 7 4.21 3.69 35.05
C THR A 7 3.69 2.44 34.35
N ASP A 8 2.37 2.43 34.20
CA ASP A 8 1.45 1.40 33.73
C ASP A 8 1.89 0.55 32.53
N ARG A 9 1.54 -0.75 32.62
CA ARG A 9 1.43 -1.68 31.49
C ARG A 9 -0.04 -1.86 31.15
N THR A 10 -0.51 -1.18 30.10
CA THR A 10 -1.80 -1.47 29.46
C THR A 10 -1.55 -2.33 28.23
N SER A 11 -1.66 -3.65 28.40
CA SER A 11 -1.49 -4.62 27.30
C SER A 11 -2.73 -4.67 26.42
N GLN A 12 -2.61 -3.94 25.31
CA GLN A 12 -2.96 -4.27 23.94
C GLN A 12 -3.84 -5.52 23.69
N ASN A 13 -5.08 -5.21 23.34
CA ASN A 13 -6.15 -6.03 22.79
C ASN A 13 -5.80 -6.49 21.35
N ARG A 14 -5.83 -7.79 21.05
CA ARG A 14 -5.79 -8.34 19.67
C ARG A 14 -6.88 -9.39 19.50
N ALA A 15 -8.01 -8.97 18.93
CA ALA A 15 -8.99 -9.85 18.32
C ALA A 15 -8.68 -10.01 16.83
N ARG A 16 -8.52 -11.24 16.35
CA ARG A 16 -8.56 -11.61 14.93
C ARG A 16 -9.92 -12.28 14.66
N PRO A 17 -10.71 -11.86 13.66
CA PRO A 17 -11.74 -12.71 13.10
C PRO A 17 -11.15 -13.57 11.98
N SER A 18 -11.34 -14.87 12.13
CA SER A 18 -11.11 -15.94 11.16
C SER A 18 -11.97 -15.76 9.91
N GLY A 19 -11.32 -15.82 8.75
CA GLY A 19 -11.95 -15.73 7.44
C GLY A 19 -12.95 -16.85 7.18
N GLY A 20 -14.13 -16.45 6.69
CA GLY A 20 -15.17 -17.34 6.18
C GLY A 20 -14.75 -18.00 4.87
N LEU A 21 -14.90 -19.33 4.85
CA LEU A 21 -14.65 -20.19 3.71
C LEU A 21 -15.91 -20.16 2.80
N TYR A 22 -15.95 -19.26 1.81
CA TYR A 22 -17.00 -19.28 0.79
C TYR A 22 -16.63 -20.26 -0.32
N ILE A 23 -17.14 -21.48 -0.22
CA ILE A 23 -17.14 -22.46 -1.31
C ILE A 23 -18.17 -22.01 -2.34
N PHE A 24 -17.70 -21.33 -3.39
CA PHE A 24 -18.47 -21.14 -4.62
C PHE A 24 -18.62 -22.50 -5.32
N LEU A 25 -19.73 -23.18 -5.07
CA LEU A 25 -20.19 -24.29 -5.91
C LEU A 25 -20.54 -23.73 -7.28
N VAL A 26 -19.58 -23.82 -8.20
CA VAL A 26 -19.72 -23.55 -9.63
C VAL A 26 -20.66 -24.59 -10.21
N PHE A 27 -21.95 -24.24 -10.30
CA PHE A 27 -22.94 -25.02 -11.04
C PHE A 27 -22.65 -24.91 -12.54
N PRO A 28 -22.44 -26.03 -13.27
CA PRO A 28 -22.18 -25.97 -14.70
C PRO A 28 -23.47 -25.68 -15.46
N ARG A 29 -23.48 -24.56 -16.19
CA ARG A 29 -24.53 -24.13 -17.15
C ARG A 29 -24.92 -25.18 -18.20
N SER A 30 -24.17 -26.27 -18.31
CA SER A 30 -24.40 -27.37 -19.25
C SER A 30 -25.66 -28.19 -18.96
N LEU A 31 -26.16 -28.23 -17.72
CA LEU A 31 -27.34 -29.03 -17.37
C LEU A 31 -28.67 -28.37 -17.80
N CYS A 32 -28.73 -27.04 -17.94
CA CYS A 32 -29.94 -26.35 -18.40
C CYS A 32 -30.21 -26.57 -19.91
N LEU A 33 -29.17 -26.71 -20.73
CA LEU A 33 -29.31 -26.88 -22.18
C LEU A 33 -29.95 -28.22 -22.55
N PHE A 34 -29.68 -29.28 -21.78
CA PHE A 34 -30.27 -30.60 -22.02
C PHE A 34 -31.77 -30.66 -21.71
N LEU A 35 -32.26 -29.91 -20.72
CA LEU A 35 -33.68 -29.88 -20.33
C LEU A 35 -34.58 -29.16 -21.36
N VAL A 36 -34.05 -28.15 -22.06
CA VAL A 36 -34.82 -27.41 -23.07
C VAL A 36 -34.95 -28.21 -24.38
N LEU A 37 -33.91 -28.97 -24.78
CA LEU A 37 -34.00 -29.79 -25.99
C LEU A 37 -34.99 -30.97 -25.87
N SER A 38 -35.20 -31.53 -24.67
CA SER A 38 -36.16 -32.63 -24.49
C SER A 38 -37.63 -32.20 -24.61
N ALA A 39 -37.94 -30.91 -24.42
CA ALA A 39 -39.32 -30.41 -24.51
C ALA A 39 -39.82 -30.27 -25.96
N VAL A 40 -38.92 -30.11 -26.94
CA VAL A 40 -39.30 -29.93 -28.36
C VAL A 40 -39.66 -31.26 -29.04
N PHE A 41 -39.17 -32.38 -28.52
CA PHE A 41 -39.39 -33.72 -29.11
C PHE A 41 -40.71 -34.41 -28.69
N SER A 42 -41.54 -33.75 -27.86
CA SER A 42 -42.79 -34.29 -27.33
C SER A 42 -44.04 -33.68 -27.98
N LEU A 43 -43.99 -33.36 -29.27
CA LEU A 43 -45.19 -32.97 -30.01
C LEU A 43 -46.02 -34.23 -30.35
N PRO A 44 -47.31 -34.30 -29.95
CA PRO A 44 -48.17 -35.40 -30.32
C PRO A 44 -48.38 -35.39 -31.84
N VAL A 45 -48.09 -36.52 -32.46
CA VAL A 45 -48.43 -36.83 -33.85
C VAL A 45 -49.93 -36.55 -34.04
N PHE A 46 -50.22 -35.53 -34.85
CA PHE A 46 -51.56 -35.10 -35.22
C PHE A 46 -52.27 -36.26 -35.94
N SER A 47 -53.21 -36.90 -35.27
CA SER A 47 -54.11 -37.87 -35.89
C SER A 47 -55.03 -37.14 -36.87
N LEU A 48 -54.88 -37.43 -38.16
CA LEU A 48 -55.78 -37.00 -39.23
C LEU A 48 -57.21 -37.53 -38.97
N PRO A 49 -58.25 -36.68 -39.00
CA PRO A 49 -59.63 -37.13 -39.09
C PRO A 49 -59.92 -37.70 -40.48
N GLN A 50 -60.40 -38.93 -40.50
CA GLN A 50 -60.86 -39.66 -41.67
C GLN A 50 -62.21 -39.07 -42.14
N GLU A 51 -62.23 -38.59 -43.39
CA GLU A 51 -63.44 -38.10 -44.06
C GLU A 51 -64.44 -39.22 -44.36
N PRO A 52 -65.75 -39.03 -44.06
CA PRO A 52 -66.81 -39.74 -44.73
C PRO A 52 -67.32 -38.96 -45.95
N ALA A 53 -67.26 -39.61 -47.10
CA ALA A 53 -67.87 -39.16 -48.34
C ALA A 53 -69.36 -38.83 -48.16
N GLY A 54 -69.78 -37.61 -48.55
CA GLY A 54 -71.18 -37.22 -48.41
C GLY A 54 -71.57 -35.87 -49.00
N ASN A 55 -71.98 -35.91 -50.27
CA ASN A 55 -73.05 -35.11 -50.89
C ASN A 55 -72.79 -33.62 -51.21
N GLY A 56 -72.96 -33.28 -52.49
CA GLY A 56 -72.59 -32.00 -53.09
C GLY A 56 -73.57 -30.86 -52.81
N THR A 57 -73.22 -30.00 -51.85
CA THR A 57 -73.55 -28.55 -51.80
C THR A 57 -72.57 -27.75 -50.90
N ASN A 58 -71.48 -28.35 -50.41
CA ASN A 58 -70.68 -27.84 -49.27
C ASN A 58 -69.43 -26.99 -49.63
N SER A 59 -69.17 -26.78 -50.93
CA SER A 59 -67.96 -26.11 -51.43
C SER A 59 -67.81 -24.66 -50.98
N GLY A 60 -68.92 -23.93 -50.79
CA GLY A 60 -68.90 -22.55 -50.29
C GLY A 60 -68.47 -22.43 -48.82
N ASN A 61 -68.81 -23.43 -48.00
CA ASN A 61 -68.44 -23.48 -46.59
C ASN A 61 -66.96 -23.85 -46.40
N GLU A 62 -66.45 -24.75 -47.24
CA GLU A 62 -65.04 -25.10 -47.26
C GLU A 62 -64.16 -23.95 -47.75
N LEU A 63 -64.58 -23.24 -48.79
CA LEU A 63 -63.85 -22.08 -49.29
C LEU A 63 -63.75 -20.97 -48.21
N SER A 64 -64.85 -20.73 -47.49
CA SER A 64 -64.87 -19.77 -46.37
C SER A 64 -63.94 -20.18 -45.23
N ARG A 65 -63.89 -21.48 -44.91
CA ARG A 65 -62.90 -22.04 -43.97
C ARG A 65 -61.47 -21.86 -44.45
N LEU A 66 -61.20 -22.10 -45.74
CA LEU A 66 -59.87 -21.96 -46.32
C LEU A 66 -59.40 -20.50 -46.27
N ILE A 67 -60.28 -19.56 -46.61
CA ILE A 67 -60.01 -18.12 -46.50
C ILE A 67 -59.70 -17.75 -45.05
N GLY A 68 -60.49 -18.23 -44.09
CA GLY A 68 -60.25 -17.99 -42.66
C GLY A 68 -58.94 -18.61 -42.13
N ILE A 69 -58.52 -19.75 -42.66
CA ILE A 69 -57.21 -20.35 -42.35
C ILE A 69 -56.10 -19.52 -42.97
N SER A 70 -56.25 -19.08 -44.22
CA SER A 70 -55.25 -18.28 -44.94
C SER A 70 -55.00 -16.92 -44.26
N THR A 71 -56.05 -16.23 -43.80
CA THR A 71 -55.89 -14.97 -43.06
C THR A 71 -55.17 -15.18 -41.74
N ARG A 72 -55.54 -16.20 -40.97
CA ARG A 72 -54.84 -16.56 -39.73
C ARG A 72 -53.38 -16.93 -39.96
N LEU A 73 -53.08 -17.67 -41.04
CA LEU A 73 -51.70 -18.00 -41.41
C LEU A 73 -50.90 -16.72 -41.72
N SER A 74 -51.52 -15.77 -42.41
CA SER A 74 -50.89 -14.48 -42.73
C SER A 74 -50.58 -13.66 -41.48
N GLU A 75 -51.52 -13.56 -40.53
CA GLU A 75 -51.32 -12.85 -39.25
C GLU A 75 -50.25 -13.51 -38.39
N LEU A 76 -50.24 -14.85 -38.33
CA LEU A 76 -49.23 -15.59 -37.58
C LEU A 76 -47.83 -15.41 -38.18
N ASN A 77 -47.72 -15.43 -39.51
CA ASN A 77 -46.46 -15.22 -40.21
C ASN A 77 -45.91 -13.81 -39.97
N GLU A 78 -46.78 -12.79 -39.96
CA GLU A 78 -46.39 -11.42 -39.66
C GLU A 78 -45.93 -11.28 -38.20
N THR A 79 -46.63 -11.92 -37.26
CA THR A 79 -46.26 -11.91 -35.83
C THR A 79 -44.91 -12.59 -35.61
N LEU A 80 -44.68 -13.76 -36.21
CA LEU A 80 -43.40 -14.47 -36.16
C LEU A 80 -42.26 -13.65 -36.77
N ARG A 81 -42.54 -12.93 -37.86
CA ARG A 81 -41.56 -12.05 -38.50
C ARG A 81 -41.17 -10.90 -37.57
N ASN A 82 -42.14 -10.29 -36.90
CA ASN A 82 -41.90 -9.22 -35.94
C ASN A 82 -41.11 -9.73 -34.72
N GLU A 83 -41.51 -10.86 -34.13
CA GLU A 83 -40.78 -11.48 -33.01
C GLU A 83 -39.33 -11.84 -33.39
N LEU A 84 -39.11 -12.35 -34.60
CA LEU A 84 -37.76 -12.64 -35.09
C LEU A 84 -36.93 -11.36 -35.23
N GLU A 85 -37.52 -10.28 -35.73
CA GLU A 85 -36.84 -9.00 -35.88
C GLU A 85 -36.50 -8.38 -34.52
N ASP A 86 -37.43 -8.41 -33.57
CA ASP A 86 -37.22 -7.94 -32.20
C ASP A 86 -36.17 -8.77 -31.47
N SER A 87 -36.18 -10.09 -31.66
CA SER A 87 -35.15 -10.99 -31.12
C SER A 87 -33.77 -10.66 -31.69
N ARG A 88 -33.67 -10.38 -32.99
CA ARG A 88 -32.42 -9.95 -33.63
C ARG A 88 -31.92 -8.61 -33.10
N LYS A 89 -32.81 -7.64 -32.92
CA LYS A 89 -32.48 -6.32 -32.34
C LYS A 89 -31.98 -6.48 -30.91
N SER A 90 -32.73 -7.19 -30.07
CA SER A 90 -32.35 -7.46 -28.68
C SER A 90 -31.01 -8.20 -28.59
N SER A 91 -30.77 -9.19 -29.46
CA SER A 91 -29.49 -9.90 -29.51
C SER A 91 -28.32 -8.98 -29.88
N ALA A 92 -28.52 -8.08 -30.85
CA ALA A 92 -27.51 -7.10 -31.24
C ALA A 92 -27.19 -6.10 -30.11
N GLU A 93 -28.21 -5.65 -29.37
CA GLU A 93 -28.04 -4.78 -28.20
C GLU A 93 -27.29 -5.48 -27.06
N LEU A 94 -27.61 -6.75 -26.79
CA LEU A 94 -26.91 -7.57 -25.80
C LEU A 94 -25.45 -7.79 -26.19
N LEU A 95 -25.14 -8.03 -27.46
CA LEU A 95 -23.75 -8.13 -27.92
C LEU A 95 -23.00 -6.81 -27.79
N ASN A 96 -23.65 -5.68 -28.06
CA ASN A 96 -23.05 -4.36 -27.91
C ASN A 96 -22.73 -4.07 -26.43
N THR A 97 -23.70 -4.28 -25.54
CA THR A 97 -23.52 -4.09 -24.09
C THR A 97 -22.45 -5.01 -23.50
N LEU A 98 -22.39 -6.26 -23.97
CA LEU A 98 -21.33 -7.20 -23.60
C LEU A 98 -19.96 -6.71 -24.09
N GLY A 99 -19.88 -6.19 -25.32
CA GLY A 99 -18.67 -5.58 -25.87
C GLY A 99 -18.16 -4.43 -25.02
N LYS A 100 -19.03 -3.48 -24.68
CA LYS A 100 -18.71 -2.35 -23.80
C LYS A 100 -18.26 -2.80 -22.41
N SER A 101 -18.97 -3.75 -21.81
CA SER A 101 -18.61 -4.29 -20.48
C SER A 101 -17.24 -4.97 -20.50
N LYS A 102 -16.88 -5.61 -21.61
CA LYS A 102 -15.56 -6.22 -21.79
C LYS A 102 -14.46 -5.16 -21.91
N GLU A 103 -14.70 -4.11 -22.70
CA GLU A 103 -13.78 -2.98 -22.82
C GLU A 103 -13.55 -2.28 -21.47
N GLU A 104 -14.62 -2.05 -20.70
CA GLU A 104 -14.53 -1.50 -19.34
C GLU A 104 -13.73 -2.41 -18.40
N LEU A 105 -13.97 -3.73 -18.44
CA LEU A 105 -13.20 -4.70 -17.66
C LEU A 105 -11.71 -4.71 -18.01
N ASP A 106 -11.38 -4.62 -19.30
CA ASP A 106 -10.00 -4.57 -19.74
C ASP A 106 -9.34 -3.23 -19.32
N GLY A 107 -10.08 -2.11 -19.35
CA GLY A 107 -9.65 -0.83 -18.79
C GLY A 107 -9.34 -0.92 -17.29
N LEU A 108 -10.26 -1.47 -16.50
CA LEU A 108 -10.10 -1.65 -15.05
C LEU A 108 -8.93 -2.58 -14.71
N ARG A 109 -8.68 -3.62 -15.52
CA ARG A 109 -7.51 -4.50 -15.35
C ARG A 109 -6.21 -3.75 -15.56
N ASN A 110 -6.14 -2.90 -16.57
CA ASN A 110 -4.95 -2.09 -16.83
C ASN A 110 -4.70 -1.08 -15.71
N GLU A 111 -5.76 -0.42 -15.21
CA GLU A 111 -5.67 0.48 -14.06
C GLU A 111 -5.20 -0.25 -12.80
N LEU A 112 -5.74 -1.44 -12.54
CA LEU A 112 -5.33 -2.27 -11.40
C LEU A 112 -3.85 -2.64 -11.49
N GLU A 113 -3.36 -2.99 -12.68
CA GLU A 113 -1.95 -3.33 -12.86
C GLU A 113 -1.05 -2.10 -12.69
N SER A 114 -1.45 -0.95 -13.21
CA SER A 114 -0.77 0.33 -12.97
C SER A 114 -0.70 0.68 -11.48
N LEU A 115 -1.81 0.50 -10.74
CA LEU A 115 -1.86 0.70 -9.30
C LEU A 115 -0.95 -0.28 -8.54
N ARG A 116 -0.82 -1.51 -9.00
CA ARG A 116 0.13 -2.47 -8.41
C ARG A 116 1.57 -2.03 -8.62
N VAL A 117 1.94 -1.65 -9.83
CA VAL A 117 3.30 -1.16 -10.14
C VAL A 117 3.64 0.05 -9.28
N THR A 118 2.78 1.06 -9.27
CA THR A 118 2.99 2.28 -8.46
C THR A 118 3.04 1.98 -6.96
N SER A 119 2.21 1.07 -6.45
CA SER A 119 2.27 0.62 -5.05
C SER A 119 3.61 -0.04 -4.71
N THR A 120 4.12 -0.91 -5.59
CA THR A 120 5.45 -1.53 -5.37
C THR A 120 6.58 -0.52 -5.41
N GLU A 121 6.51 0.49 -6.29
CA GLU A 121 7.50 1.57 -6.34
C GLU A 121 7.49 2.41 -5.06
N LEU A 122 6.30 2.76 -4.56
CA LEU A 122 6.15 3.51 -3.30
C LEU A 122 6.67 2.72 -2.11
N LEU A 123 6.43 1.42 -2.05
CA LEU A 123 6.99 0.55 -1.01
C LEU A 123 8.52 0.53 -1.04
N ASN A 124 9.10 0.38 -2.23
CA ASN A 124 10.56 0.42 -2.40
C ASN A 124 11.13 1.77 -1.95
N ARG A 125 10.50 2.88 -2.34
CA ARG A 125 10.91 4.23 -1.95
C ARG A 125 10.79 4.47 -0.44
N ALA A 126 9.76 3.93 0.19
CA ALA A 126 9.61 3.99 1.64
C ALA A 126 10.70 3.19 2.36
N GLU A 127 11.07 2.02 1.84
CA GLU A 127 12.15 1.21 2.39
C GLU A 127 13.51 1.91 2.26
N THR A 128 13.83 2.49 1.09
CA THR A 128 15.08 3.24 0.91
C THR A 128 15.15 4.44 1.85
N SER A 129 14.07 5.22 1.95
CA SER A 129 14.01 6.37 2.86
C SER A 129 14.16 5.96 4.33
N SER A 130 13.60 4.80 4.71
CA SER A 130 13.78 4.23 6.04
C SER A 130 15.24 3.88 6.33
N ARG A 131 15.93 3.24 5.37
CA ARG A 131 17.37 2.91 5.48
C ARG A 131 18.22 4.17 5.58
N GLU A 132 18.02 5.14 4.70
CA GLU A 132 18.72 6.44 4.74
C GLU A 132 18.52 7.14 6.09
N SER A 133 17.29 7.13 6.61
CA SER A 133 16.99 7.69 7.93
C SER A 133 17.70 6.95 9.07
N ALA A 134 17.91 5.64 8.96
CA ALA A 134 18.67 4.88 9.94
C ALA A 134 20.17 5.19 9.86
N GLU A 135 20.71 5.30 8.64
CA GLU A 135 22.10 5.69 8.39
C GLU A 135 22.41 7.08 8.92
N LEU A 136 21.53 8.06 8.67
CA LEU A 136 21.67 9.42 9.19
C LEU A 136 21.68 9.46 10.73
N ARG A 137 20.84 8.65 11.39
CA ARG A 137 20.83 8.55 12.86
C ARG A 137 22.15 7.98 13.39
N GLU A 138 22.69 6.96 12.74
CA GLU A 138 23.97 6.39 13.16
C GLU A 138 25.14 7.35 12.90
N ALA A 139 25.12 8.09 11.78
CA ALA A 139 26.10 9.13 11.50
C ALA A 139 26.05 10.24 12.56
N LEU A 140 24.85 10.68 12.95
CA LEU A 140 24.64 11.68 14.00
C LEU A 140 25.18 11.17 15.35
N ARG A 141 24.87 9.92 15.72
CA ARG A 141 25.38 9.31 16.94
C ARG A 141 26.92 9.24 16.97
N LYS A 142 27.54 8.90 15.83
CA LYS A 142 29.01 8.91 15.70
C LYS A 142 29.59 10.31 15.87
N ALA A 143 28.94 11.32 15.27
CA ALA A 143 29.36 12.71 15.42
C ALA A 143 29.27 13.18 16.89
N GLU A 144 28.19 12.85 17.60
CA GLU A 144 28.03 13.17 19.03
C GLU A 144 29.13 12.53 19.89
N ILE A 145 29.46 11.25 19.65
CA ILE A 145 30.54 10.57 20.37
C ILE A 145 31.88 11.24 20.10
N SER A 146 32.14 11.62 18.84
CA SER A 146 33.38 12.31 18.48
C SER A 146 33.48 13.69 19.13
N LEU A 147 32.36 14.41 19.24
CA LEU A 147 32.29 15.70 19.92
C LEU A 147 32.61 15.54 21.41
N ALA A 148 31.99 14.57 22.09
CA ALA A 148 32.25 14.29 23.50
C ALA A 148 33.72 13.91 23.76
N SER A 149 34.31 13.10 22.88
CA SER A 149 35.73 12.76 22.91
C SER A 149 36.61 14.01 22.75
N LEU A 150 36.27 14.89 21.82
CA LEU A 150 37.01 16.11 21.55
C LEU A 150 36.93 17.08 22.74
N GLU A 151 35.74 17.26 23.34
CA GLU A 151 35.55 18.05 24.55
C GLU A 151 36.39 17.54 25.72
N GLN A 152 36.45 16.21 25.91
CA GLN A 152 37.30 15.60 26.94
C GLN A 152 38.78 15.92 26.69
N SER A 153 39.24 15.83 25.44
CA SER A 153 40.62 16.16 25.09
C SER A 153 40.94 17.63 25.34
N PHE A 154 40.05 18.55 24.97
CA PHE A 154 40.20 19.98 25.23
C PHE A 154 40.21 20.30 26.73
N GLY A 155 39.37 19.64 27.52
CA GLY A 155 39.40 19.75 28.98
C GLY A 155 40.75 19.36 29.57
N ALA A 156 41.32 18.24 29.11
CA ALA A 156 42.65 17.80 29.53
C ALA A 156 43.75 18.80 29.12
N TYR A 157 43.71 19.31 27.89
CA TYR A 157 44.64 20.33 27.41
C TYR A 157 44.55 21.62 28.23
N ARG A 158 43.33 22.05 28.57
CA ARG A 158 43.10 23.25 29.38
C ARG A 158 43.71 23.10 30.78
N ILE A 159 43.44 21.99 31.45
CA ILE A 159 44.00 21.70 32.78
C ILE A 159 45.54 21.67 32.72
N ALA A 160 46.11 21.02 31.70
CA ALA A 160 47.56 20.95 31.51
C ALA A 160 48.17 22.34 31.25
N ALA A 161 47.51 23.18 30.45
CA ALA A 161 47.94 24.55 30.18
C ALA A 161 47.85 25.43 31.44
N GLU A 162 46.77 25.33 32.22
CA GLU A 162 46.58 26.03 33.49
C GLU A 162 47.67 25.63 34.51
N ALA A 163 47.97 24.33 34.64
CA ALA A 163 49.05 23.84 35.49
C ALA A 163 50.42 24.38 35.05
N ARG A 164 50.66 24.49 33.73
CA ARG A 164 51.90 25.06 33.20
C ARG A 164 52.03 26.53 33.55
N ILE A 165 50.97 27.32 33.40
CA ILE A 165 50.94 28.74 33.79
C ILE A 165 51.23 28.87 35.29
N GLU A 166 50.57 28.06 36.13
CA GLU A 166 50.79 28.10 37.58
C GLU A 166 52.25 27.78 37.96
N SER A 167 52.86 26.80 37.29
CA SER A 167 54.27 26.46 37.51
C SER A 167 55.22 27.61 37.14
N LEU A 168 54.93 28.33 36.05
CA LEU A 168 55.69 29.50 35.61
C LEU A 168 55.53 30.67 36.57
N ASP A 169 54.31 30.92 37.06
CA ASP A 169 54.05 31.96 38.05
C ASP A 169 54.72 31.68 39.39
N ARG A 170 54.75 30.41 39.79
CA ARG A 170 55.46 29.97 41.00
C ARG A 170 56.97 30.17 40.85
N SER A 171 57.55 29.78 39.72
CA SER A 171 58.96 30.03 39.41
C SER A 171 59.29 31.52 39.40
N ARG A 172 58.46 32.36 38.77
CA ARG A 172 58.63 33.83 38.78
C ARG A 172 58.58 34.40 40.19
N ARG A 173 57.68 33.92 41.05
CA ARG A 173 57.63 34.34 42.47
C ARG A 173 58.89 33.93 43.23
N PHE A 174 59.36 32.70 43.07
CA PHE A 174 60.60 32.23 43.67
C PHE A 174 61.82 33.02 43.20
N LEU A 175 61.93 33.32 41.91
CA LEU A 175 63.01 34.15 41.38
C LEU A 175 62.95 35.57 41.96
N LYS A 176 61.76 36.17 42.07
CA LYS A 176 61.58 37.49 42.70
C LYS A 176 62.05 37.47 44.17
N THR A 177 61.64 36.47 44.96
CA THR A 177 62.05 36.38 46.37
C THR A 177 63.53 36.06 46.54
N ALA A 178 64.10 35.19 45.69
CA ALA A 178 65.52 34.88 45.69
C ALA A 178 66.38 36.11 45.36
N CYS A 179 65.98 36.93 44.37
CA CYS A 179 66.67 38.19 44.06
C CYS A 179 66.64 39.17 45.24
N ILE A 180 65.50 39.32 45.92
CA ILE A 180 65.38 40.19 47.09
C ILE A 180 66.27 39.69 48.24
N ALA A 181 66.25 38.39 48.53
CA ALA A 181 67.09 37.80 49.57
C ALA A 181 68.58 37.98 49.24
N ALA A 182 68.99 37.72 47.99
CA ALA A 182 70.36 37.93 47.54
C ALA A 182 70.81 39.39 47.69
N ALA A 183 69.96 40.35 47.35
CA ALA A 183 70.24 41.78 47.56
C ALA A 183 70.41 42.12 49.05
N ALA A 184 69.59 41.55 49.94
CA ALA A 184 69.73 41.73 51.38
C ALA A 184 71.03 41.15 51.94
N PHE A 185 71.43 39.94 51.49
CA PHE A 185 72.72 39.34 51.88
C PHE A 185 73.92 40.12 51.35
N ALA A 186 73.84 40.67 50.13
CA ALA A 186 74.90 41.50 49.58
C ALA A 186 75.09 42.79 50.40
N LEU A 187 74.00 43.45 50.81
CA LEU A 187 74.04 44.62 51.67
C LEU A 187 74.57 44.28 53.08
N GLY A 188 74.11 43.18 53.69
CA GLY A 188 74.60 42.74 55.01
C GLY A 188 76.08 42.31 55.01
N GLY A 189 76.52 41.62 53.95
CA GLY A 189 77.91 41.21 53.78
C GLY A 189 78.87 42.39 53.58
N TRP A 190 78.45 43.44 52.87
CA TRP A 190 79.21 44.69 52.76
C TRP A 190 79.37 45.40 54.11
N VAL A 191 78.33 45.43 54.95
CA VAL A 191 78.40 46.05 56.28
C VAL A 191 79.33 45.27 57.22
N ALA A 192 79.31 43.94 57.18
CA ALA A 192 80.22 43.10 57.98
C ALA A 192 81.68 43.22 57.54
N PHE A 193 81.95 43.34 56.23
CA PHE A 193 83.31 43.53 55.71
C PHE A 193 83.88 44.92 56.05
N GLY A 194 83.03 45.96 56.07
CA GLY A 194 83.44 47.32 56.46
C GLY A 194 83.83 47.48 57.93
N ILE A 195 83.26 46.66 58.84
CA ILE A 195 83.61 46.67 60.27
C ILE A 195 84.90 45.85 60.54
N ALA A 196 85.23 44.88 59.68
CA ALA A 196 86.41 44.02 59.86
C ALA A 196 87.72 44.63 59.29
N VAL A 197 87.65 45.70 58.51
CA VAL A 197 88.81 46.36 57.84
C VAL A 197 89.21 47.68 58.53
N ASN A 198 88.53 48.06 59.61
CA ASN A 198 88.84 49.25 60.43
C ASN A 198 89.32 48.83 61.82
#